data_AF-A0A9P6QD48-F1
#
_entry.id   AF-A0A9P6QD48-F1
#
_cell.length_a   1.000
_cell.length_b   1.000
_cell.length_c   1.000
_cell.angle_alpha   90.00
_cell.angle_beta   90.00
_cell.angle_gamma   90.00
#
_symmetry.space_group_name_H-M   'P 1'
#
loop_
_entity.id
_entity.type
_entity.pdbx_description
1 polymer ?
#
loop_
_entity_poly.entity_id
_entity_poly.type
_entity_poly.pdbx_seq_one_letter_code
_entity_poly.pdbx_strand_id
1 'polypeptide(L)'
;MDTLSSFILGSHPVWDPLHRLIQTETVFGNVRSTAGDNSSSSGNGNGSVLHASIPSTAIVSLAVLSTTLIGGMVLLRWYTRSPVKLTHHAQVNKRTGERGAMIDVYDPATKKVKQEWLIDYVKRKCPSLRTAGPQSVFWPTLWMANGHLQTAYAAYKTFSRKYQVPYERELLQLPDGGQVSIDWSPSLKKQPKTDVPTLVILHGLTGGSYEAYIRHLVEVLNEKHGYRCIVFNARACANTPLTTPQLYCGSWTDDLRQAVKHIRQQLPDAKLMSIGFSLGSNVLMNFMGEEGEDCEFMGAMSVGNPFDLMGTCVNMERGWMGKHIYSPTMGGNLKRLFFQHAHLFKSVDYIDLDEVAAGKSIRDFDERVTRRVFKYRTVHEYYRMASSCQRILDIRRPFLCLSAEDDPIAIEQCIARDEIKENPFGLLATTSRGGHLGWFEGFWSPTRWCTRPLAEYCCAMFEADVRSLKDSHGKLPCTLANQPRVGGEGQHLLEQGATTVMRRKATVAI
;
A
#
# COMPACT_ATOMS: atom_id res chain seq x y z
N MET A 1 1.89 -47.46 10.68
CA MET A 1 1.48 -46.23 9.95
C MET A 1 -0.01 -45.93 10.12
N ASP A 2 -0.73 -46.55 11.07
CA ASP A 2 -2.19 -46.45 11.16
C ASP A 2 -2.73 -45.75 12.42
N THR A 3 -1.90 -45.01 13.17
CA THR A 3 -2.34 -44.27 14.36
C THR A 3 -2.00 -42.78 14.33
N LEU A 4 -1.53 -42.26 13.18
CA LEU A 4 -1.26 -40.83 12.95
C LEU A 4 -2.30 -40.16 12.02
N SER A 5 -3.26 -40.92 11.49
CA SER A 5 -4.26 -40.44 10.53
C SER A 5 -5.50 -39.82 11.18
N SER A 6 -5.78 -40.08 12.47
CA SER A 6 -7.02 -39.64 13.12
C SER A 6 -6.93 -38.29 13.85
N PHE A 7 -5.75 -37.68 13.99
CA PHE A 7 -5.58 -36.42 14.73
C PHE A 7 -5.39 -35.17 13.85
N ILE A 8 -5.23 -35.33 12.53
CA ILE A 8 -4.97 -34.22 11.59
C ILE A 8 -6.14 -33.95 10.64
N LEU A 9 -7.10 -34.88 10.52
CA LEU A 9 -8.21 -34.77 9.58
C LEU A 9 -9.53 -34.47 10.30
N GLY A 10 -9.61 -33.26 10.86
CA GLY A 10 -10.90 -32.62 11.11
C GLY A 10 -11.59 -32.36 9.77
N SER A 11 -12.85 -32.76 9.67
CA SER A 11 -13.74 -32.70 8.50
C SER A 11 -13.91 -31.29 7.94
N HIS A 12 -12.94 -30.86 7.14
CA HIS A 12 -12.98 -29.65 6.32
C HIS A 12 -13.44 -30.03 4.90
N PRO A 13 -14.25 -29.22 4.19
CA PRO A 13 -14.73 -29.47 2.82
C PRO A 13 -13.61 -29.54 1.73
N VAL A 14 -12.34 -29.58 2.17
CA VAL A 14 -11.10 -29.61 1.36
C VAL A 14 -10.87 -30.97 0.69
N TRP A 15 -11.52 -32.05 1.15
CA TRP A 15 -11.23 -33.42 0.69
C TRP A 15 -12.17 -33.96 -0.40
N ASP A 16 -13.33 -33.34 -0.65
CA ASP A 16 -14.32 -33.82 -1.63
C ASP A 16 -13.79 -33.87 -3.09
N PRO A 17 -12.99 -32.89 -3.58
CA PRO A 17 -12.43 -32.97 -4.95
C PRO A 17 -11.38 -34.09 -5.10
N LEU A 18 -10.56 -34.32 -4.07
CA LEU A 18 -9.52 -35.34 -4.04
C LEU A 18 -10.13 -36.74 -3.95
N HIS A 19 -11.21 -36.91 -3.17
CA HIS A 19 -11.95 -38.16 -3.10
C HIS A 19 -12.62 -38.53 -4.42
N ARG A 20 -13.18 -37.55 -5.16
CA ARG A 20 -13.79 -37.79 -6.48
C ARG A 20 -12.76 -38.17 -7.53
N LEU A 21 -11.57 -37.57 -7.50
CA LEU A 21 -10.48 -37.90 -8.44
C LEU A 21 -9.97 -39.34 -8.22
N ILE A 22 -9.83 -39.76 -6.96
CA ILE A 22 -9.40 -41.12 -6.61
C ILE A 22 -10.48 -42.17 -6.98
N GLN A 23 -11.77 -41.86 -6.81
CA GLN A 23 -12.85 -42.77 -7.19
C GLN A 23 -12.98 -42.98 -8.71
N THR A 24 -12.64 -41.97 -9.52
CA THR A 24 -12.62 -42.13 -10.98
C THR A 24 -11.51 -43.08 -11.47
N GLU A 25 -10.38 -43.18 -10.74
CA GLU A 25 -9.29 -44.10 -11.11
C GLU A 25 -9.64 -45.58 -10.85
N THR A 26 -10.56 -45.87 -9.93
CA THR A 26 -10.95 -47.26 -9.61
C THR A 26 -11.86 -47.89 -10.66
N VAL A 27 -12.59 -47.08 -11.45
CA VAL A 27 -13.55 -47.56 -12.45
C VAL A 27 -12.87 -47.99 -13.76
N PHE A 28 -11.70 -47.44 -14.10
CA PHE A 28 -10.97 -47.80 -15.32
C PHE A 28 -10.13 -49.09 -15.21
N GLY A 29 -10.02 -49.70 -14.01
CA GLY A 29 -9.26 -50.92 -13.78
C GLY A 29 -9.95 -52.23 -14.19
N ASN A 30 -11.22 -52.21 -14.61
CA ASN A 30 -12.02 -53.40 -14.90
C ASN A 30 -12.61 -53.40 -16.32
N VAL A 31 -11.77 -53.45 -17.35
CA VAL A 31 -12.20 -53.89 -18.69
C VAL A 31 -11.42 -55.15 -19.07
N ARG A 32 -12.06 -56.30 -18.90
CA ARG A 32 -11.57 -57.63 -19.31
C ARG A 32 -11.67 -57.77 -20.84
N SER A 33 -10.68 -58.43 -21.42
CA SER A 33 -10.60 -58.77 -22.85
C SER A 33 -11.67 -59.78 -23.26
N THR A 34 -12.30 -59.54 -24.40
CA THR A 34 -12.99 -60.57 -25.18
C THR A 34 -12.42 -60.54 -26.60
N ALA A 35 -11.62 -61.55 -26.91
CA ALA A 35 -11.14 -61.86 -28.25
C ALA A 35 -12.31 -62.45 -29.07
N GLY A 36 -12.49 -61.95 -30.29
CA GLY A 36 -13.42 -62.51 -31.27
C GLY A 36 -12.63 -62.88 -32.53
N ASP A 37 -12.52 -64.18 -32.77
CA ASP A 37 -12.03 -64.76 -34.02
C ASP A 37 -13.00 -64.46 -35.16
N ASN A 38 -12.47 -64.09 -36.32
CA ASN A 38 -13.08 -64.44 -37.61
C ASN A 38 -12.04 -64.45 -38.73
N SER A 39 -12.08 -65.54 -39.49
CA SER A 39 -11.19 -65.93 -40.57
C SER A 39 -11.58 -65.31 -41.92
N SER A 40 -10.57 -65.02 -42.77
CA SER A 40 -10.41 -65.58 -44.13
C SER A 40 -9.70 -64.66 -45.15
N SER A 41 -8.87 -65.33 -45.96
CA SER A 41 -8.38 -64.97 -47.32
C SER A 41 -7.13 -64.09 -47.51
N SER A 42 -6.00 -64.79 -47.72
CA SER A 42 -5.02 -64.68 -48.82
C SER A 42 -4.57 -63.31 -49.35
N GLY A 43 -3.27 -63.06 -49.24
CA GLY A 43 -2.56 -62.07 -50.07
C GLY A 43 -1.15 -61.80 -49.56
N ASN A 44 -0.17 -62.55 -50.07
CA ASN A 44 1.24 -62.46 -49.72
C ASN A 44 1.87 -61.21 -50.36
N GLY A 45 2.47 -60.31 -49.57
CA GLY A 45 3.12 -59.11 -50.08
C GLY A 45 3.85 -58.31 -49.01
N ASN A 46 5.18 -58.40 -49.02
CA ASN A 46 6.13 -57.77 -48.11
C ASN A 46 5.86 -56.27 -47.85
N GLY A 47 5.76 -55.94 -46.56
CA GLY A 47 5.82 -54.57 -46.05
C GLY A 47 6.01 -54.60 -44.55
N SER A 48 7.25 -54.75 -44.09
CA SER A 48 7.62 -54.63 -42.67
C SER A 48 7.48 -53.18 -42.21
N VAL A 49 6.26 -52.77 -41.88
CA VAL A 49 6.00 -51.59 -41.05
C VAL A 49 6.14 -52.04 -39.59
N LEU A 50 7.28 -51.72 -38.98
CA LEU A 50 7.45 -51.79 -37.53
C LEU A 50 6.49 -50.78 -36.89
N HIS A 51 5.26 -51.22 -36.60
CA HIS A 51 4.42 -50.56 -35.61
C HIS A 51 5.09 -50.79 -34.24
N ALA A 52 5.91 -49.84 -33.81
CA ALA A 52 6.40 -49.80 -32.44
C ALA A 52 5.20 -49.54 -31.52
N SER A 53 4.57 -50.62 -31.05
CA SER A 53 3.55 -50.58 -30.01
C SER A 53 4.21 -50.04 -28.75
N ILE A 54 3.95 -48.78 -28.41
CA ILE A 54 4.38 -48.21 -27.13
C ILE A 54 3.74 -49.09 -26.04
N PRO A 55 4.52 -49.74 -25.16
CA PRO A 55 3.95 -50.61 -24.15
C PRO A 55 2.98 -49.81 -23.28
N SER A 56 1.79 -50.36 -23.01
CA SER A 56 0.71 -49.68 -22.29
C SER A 56 1.16 -49.14 -20.93
N THR A 57 2.17 -49.77 -20.31
CA THR A 57 2.83 -49.31 -19.08
C THR A 57 3.61 -48.01 -19.25
N ALA A 58 4.23 -47.76 -20.41
CA ALA A 58 4.91 -46.50 -20.73
C ALA A 58 3.90 -45.37 -20.99
N ILE A 59 2.76 -45.67 -21.61
CA ILE A 59 1.65 -44.71 -21.80
C ILE A 59 1.05 -44.33 -20.44
N VAL A 60 0.79 -45.30 -19.57
CA VAL A 60 0.30 -45.06 -18.21
C VAL A 60 1.32 -44.29 -17.38
N SER A 61 2.62 -44.63 -17.44
CA SER A 61 3.67 -43.90 -16.72
C SER A 61 3.79 -42.45 -17.21
N LEU A 62 3.74 -42.22 -18.52
CA LEU A 62 3.74 -40.86 -19.10
C LEU A 62 2.47 -40.08 -18.73
N ALA A 63 1.31 -40.73 -18.65
CA ALA A 63 0.06 -40.13 -18.20
C ALA A 63 0.07 -39.78 -16.70
N VAL A 64 0.66 -40.62 -15.85
CA VAL A 64 0.81 -40.34 -14.41
C VAL A 64 1.83 -39.22 -14.19
N LEU A 65 2.96 -39.23 -14.90
CA LEU A 65 3.95 -38.15 -14.89
C LEU A 65 3.34 -36.82 -15.35
N SER A 66 2.58 -36.82 -16.45
CA SER A 66 1.94 -35.61 -16.96
C SER A 66 0.85 -35.10 -16.01
N THR A 67 0.04 -35.97 -15.42
CA THR A 67 -0.99 -35.59 -14.45
C THR A 67 -0.39 -35.05 -13.16
N THR A 68 0.70 -35.65 -12.66
CA THR A 68 1.44 -35.16 -11.49
C THR A 68 2.09 -33.82 -11.77
N LEU A 69 2.68 -33.64 -12.97
CA LEU A 69 3.28 -32.38 -13.39
C LEU A 69 2.23 -31.28 -13.53
N ILE A 70 1.09 -31.57 -14.15
CA ILE A 70 -0.05 -30.65 -14.28
C ILE A 70 -0.59 -30.29 -12.90
N GLY A 71 -0.80 -31.27 -12.02
CA GLY A 71 -1.23 -31.06 -10.64
C GLY A 71 -0.27 -30.16 -9.86
N GLY A 72 1.03 -30.42 -9.97
CA GLY A 72 2.08 -29.58 -9.39
C GLY A 72 2.08 -28.16 -9.95
N MET A 73 1.93 -27.98 -11.26
CA MET A 73 1.83 -26.66 -11.89
C MET A 73 0.57 -25.90 -11.47
N VAL A 74 -0.56 -26.57 -11.30
CA VAL A 74 -1.82 -25.97 -10.82
C VAL A 74 -1.68 -25.52 -9.36
N LEU A 75 -1.12 -26.37 -8.49
CA LEU A 75 -0.82 -26.03 -7.10
C LEU A 75 0.15 -24.85 -7.00
N LEU A 76 1.22 -24.88 -7.80
CA LEU A 76 2.21 -23.81 -7.86
C LEU A 76 1.58 -22.49 -8.31
N ARG A 77 0.74 -22.54 -9.35
CA ARG A 77 0.01 -21.39 -9.86
C ARG A 77 -0.98 -20.88 -8.82
N TRP A 78 -1.68 -21.75 -8.11
CA TRP A 78 -2.59 -21.35 -7.04
C TRP A 78 -1.82 -20.68 -5.89
N TYR A 79 -0.68 -21.25 -5.48
CA TYR A 79 0.18 -20.73 -4.42
C TYR A 79 0.80 -19.37 -4.76
N THR A 80 1.14 -19.14 -6.04
CA THR A 80 1.78 -17.90 -6.53
C THR A 80 0.81 -16.96 -7.26
N ARG A 81 -0.50 -17.19 -7.21
CA ARG A 81 -1.47 -16.27 -7.84
C ARG A 81 -2.13 -15.38 -6.81
N SER A 82 -1.80 -14.09 -6.85
CA SER A 82 -2.40 -13.09 -5.99
C SER A 82 -3.14 -12.03 -6.82
N PRO A 83 -4.41 -12.26 -7.19
CA PRO A 83 -5.19 -11.29 -7.95
C PRO A 83 -5.50 -10.06 -7.10
N VAL A 84 -5.52 -8.89 -7.72
CA VAL A 84 -5.98 -7.65 -7.09
C VAL A 84 -7.49 -7.69 -6.93
N LYS A 85 -7.95 -7.37 -5.72
CA LYS A 85 -9.35 -7.08 -5.41
C LYS A 85 -9.46 -5.58 -5.16
N LEU A 86 -10.25 -4.87 -5.99
CA LEU A 86 -10.52 -3.45 -5.82
C LEU A 86 -11.88 -3.25 -5.13
N THR A 87 -11.85 -2.76 -3.90
CA THR A 87 -12.99 -2.32 -3.09
C THR A 87 -13.14 -0.80 -3.22
N HIS A 88 -14.37 -0.32 -3.33
CA HIS A 88 -14.67 1.11 -3.52
C HIS A 88 -16.12 1.41 -3.12
N HIS A 89 -16.45 2.69 -2.92
CA HIS A 89 -17.83 3.14 -2.74
C HIS A 89 -18.71 2.82 -3.95
N ALA A 90 -19.96 2.43 -3.70
CA ALA A 90 -20.91 2.16 -4.76
C ALA A 90 -21.15 3.43 -5.60
N GLN A 91 -21.29 3.32 -6.92
CA GLN A 91 -21.62 4.50 -7.74
C GLN A 91 -22.92 5.16 -7.28
N VAL A 92 -23.88 4.33 -6.86
CA VAL A 92 -25.10 4.75 -6.16
C VAL A 92 -25.30 3.80 -4.97
N ASN A 93 -25.31 4.35 -3.76
CA ASN A 93 -25.71 3.63 -2.57
C ASN A 93 -27.24 3.48 -2.60
N LYS A 94 -27.72 2.25 -2.82
CA LYS A 94 -29.16 1.97 -2.93
C LYS A 94 -29.94 2.22 -1.63
N ARG A 95 -29.25 2.27 -0.48
CA ARG A 95 -29.88 2.48 0.84
C ARG A 95 -29.97 3.96 1.21
N THR A 96 -28.90 4.71 0.99
CA THR A 96 -28.81 6.13 1.38
C THR A 96 -29.09 7.10 0.23
N GLY A 97 -29.04 6.63 -1.02
CA GLY A 97 -29.14 7.47 -2.22
C GLY A 97 -27.85 8.20 -2.57
N GLU A 98 -26.82 8.10 -1.74
CA GLU A 98 -25.52 8.76 -1.93
C GLU A 98 -24.79 8.24 -3.16
N ARG A 99 -24.01 9.10 -3.79
CA ARG A 99 -23.30 8.81 -5.03
C ARG A 99 -21.80 8.75 -4.78
N GLY A 100 -21.10 7.86 -5.49
CA GLY A 100 -19.64 7.83 -5.50
C GLY A 100 -19.02 9.15 -5.98
N ALA A 101 -17.72 9.33 -5.81
CA ALA A 101 -17.06 10.54 -6.28
C ALA A 101 -17.03 10.61 -7.82
N MET A 102 -17.43 11.76 -8.35
CA MET A 102 -17.19 12.16 -9.74
C MET A 102 -15.92 12.99 -9.79
N ILE A 103 -15.14 12.82 -10.85
CA ILE A 103 -13.97 13.65 -11.13
C ILE A 103 -14.13 14.33 -12.48
N ASP A 104 -13.56 15.53 -12.57
CA ASP A 104 -13.39 16.22 -13.84
C ASP A 104 -12.21 15.58 -14.58
N VAL A 105 -12.47 15.10 -15.79
CA VAL A 105 -11.49 14.47 -16.66
C VAL A 105 -11.30 15.34 -17.88
N TYR A 106 -10.08 15.85 -18.05
CA TYR A 106 -9.70 16.54 -19.27
C TYR A 106 -9.39 15.54 -20.40
N ASP A 107 -9.99 15.76 -21.56
CA ASP A 107 -9.69 15.04 -22.79
C ASP A 107 -8.82 15.92 -23.72
N PRO A 108 -7.53 15.58 -23.92
CA PRO A 108 -6.64 16.38 -24.76
C PRO A 108 -7.03 16.35 -26.24
N ALA A 109 -7.73 15.31 -26.72
CA ALA A 109 -8.13 15.21 -28.13
C ALA A 109 -9.31 16.14 -28.44
N THR A 110 -10.29 16.22 -27.54
CA THR A 110 -11.48 17.06 -27.73
C THR A 110 -11.34 18.45 -27.07
N LYS A 111 -10.30 18.65 -26.25
CA LYS A 111 -10.09 19.84 -25.41
C LYS A 111 -11.27 20.17 -24.50
N LYS A 112 -12.03 19.15 -24.09
CA LYS A 112 -13.20 19.29 -23.22
C LYS A 112 -12.97 18.61 -21.89
N VAL A 113 -13.60 19.14 -20.86
CA VAL A 113 -13.70 18.51 -19.54
C VAL A 113 -15.00 17.72 -19.51
N LYS A 114 -14.93 16.45 -19.12
CA LYS A 114 -16.09 15.59 -18.90
C LYS A 114 -16.07 15.08 -17.47
N GLN A 115 -17.24 14.98 -16.86
CA GLN A 115 -17.37 14.30 -15.58
C GLN A 115 -17.47 12.78 -15.76
N GLU A 116 -16.68 12.04 -15.00
CA GLU A 116 -16.67 10.58 -14.97
C GLU A 116 -16.58 10.09 -13.52
N TRP A 117 -17.14 8.93 -13.22
CA TRP A 117 -16.97 8.30 -11.92
C TRP A 117 -15.48 7.99 -11.69
N LEU A 118 -14.96 8.34 -10.52
CA LEU A 118 -13.58 8.06 -10.14
C LEU A 118 -13.20 6.60 -10.40
N ILE A 119 -14.07 5.67 -10.01
CA ILE A 119 -13.83 4.25 -10.18
C ILE A 119 -13.75 3.80 -11.65
N ASP A 120 -14.58 4.37 -12.53
CA ASP A 120 -14.58 4.01 -13.96
C ASP A 120 -13.31 4.53 -14.63
N TYR A 121 -12.94 5.77 -14.29
CA TYR A 121 -11.69 6.38 -14.74
C TYR A 121 -10.48 5.53 -14.32
N VAL A 122 -10.40 5.14 -13.04
CA VAL A 122 -9.30 4.32 -12.51
C VAL A 122 -9.27 2.93 -13.14
N LYS A 123 -10.41 2.25 -13.29
CA LYS A 123 -10.46 0.93 -13.96
C LYS A 123 -9.97 0.99 -15.41
N ARG A 124 -10.20 2.12 -16.09
CA ARG A 124 -9.80 2.35 -17.47
C ARG A 124 -8.34 2.74 -17.60
N LYS A 125 -7.81 3.58 -16.72
CA LYS A 125 -6.44 4.12 -16.78
C LYS A 125 -5.41 3.30 -16.02
N CYS A 126 -5.82 2.48 -15.05
CA CYS A 126 -4.95 1.68 -14.19
C CYS A 126 -5.25 0.18 -14.37
N PRO A 127 -4.83 -0.44 -15.48
CA PRO A 127 -5.17 -1.83 -15.77
C PRO A 127 -4.64 -2.82 -14.73
N SER A 128 -3.58 -2.47 -14.00
CA SER A 128 -3.04 -3.30 -12.90
C SER A 128 -3.92 -3.30 -11.64
N LEU A 129 -4.89 -2.39 -11.53
CA LEU A 129 -5.84 -2.32 -10.40
C LEU A 129 -7.19 -2.97 -10.68
N ARG A 130 -7.49 -3.34 -11.94
CA ARG A 130 -8.80 -3.86 -12.33
C ARG A 130 -9.07 -5.22 -11.69
N THR A 131 -10.12 -5.36 -10.87
CA THR A 131 -10.48 -6.68 -10.29
C THR A 131 -10.55 -7.78 -11.36
N ALA A 132 -9.77 -8.85 -11.17
CA ALA A 132 -9.67 -10.00 -12.08
C ALA A 132 -9.27 -9.65 -13.55
N GLY A 133 -8.55 -8.55 -13.78
CA GLY A 133 -7.90 -8.25 -15.05
C GLY A 133 -6.70 -9.17 -15.34
N PRO A 134 -6.30 -9.30 -16.62
CA PRO A 134 -5.11 -10.08 -16.99
C PRO A 134 -3.81 -9.43 -16.50
N GLN A 135 -3.80 -8.12 -16.29
CA GLN A 135 -2.64 -7.35 -15.81
C GLN A 135 -2.68 -7.06 -14.30
N SER A 136 -3.77 -7.42 -13.62
CA SER A 136 -4.04 -7.11 -12.20
C SER A 136 -3.75 -8.29 -11.28
N VAL A 137 -2.67 -9.01 -11.55
CA VAL A 137 -2.23 -10.15 -10.75
C VAL A 137 -0.81 -9.91 -10.32
N PHE A 138 -0.58 -10.04 -9.02
CA PHE A 138 0.75 -10.13 -8.43
C PHE A 138 1.17 -11.61 -8.38
N TRP A 139 2.37 -11.88 -8.88
CA TRP A 139 2.99 -13.21 -8.86
C TRP A 139 4.21 -13.17 -7.95
N PRO A 140 4.07 -13.53 -6.65
CA PRO A 140 5.19 -13.47 -5.73
C PRO A 140 6.31 -14.38 -6.20
N THR A 141 7.54 -13.92 -5.99
CA THR A 141 8.75 -14.72 -6.17
C THR A 141 8.60 -16.04 -5.41
N LEU A 142 8.68 -17.16 -6.15
CA LEU A 142 8.25 -18.48 -5.68
C LEU A 142 8.84 -18.88 -4.32
N TRP A 143 10.14 -18.67 -4.14
CA TRP A 143 10.86 -19.04 -2.92
C TRP A 143 10.62 -18.10 -1.72
N MET A 144 9.82 -17.05 -1.90
CA MET A 144 9.39 -16.12 -0.83
C MET A 144 7.90 -15.77 -0.94
N ALA A 145 7.05 -16.72 -1.32
CA ALA A 145 5.62 -16.46 -1.54
C ALA A 145 4.76 -16.37 -0.26
N ASN A 146 5.37 -16.29 0.93
CA ASN A 146 4.66 -15.94 2.17
C ASN A 146 5.00 -14.50 2.62
N GLY A 147 4.08 -13.87 3.35
CA GLY A 147 4.23 -12.51 3.83
C GLY A 147 5.43 -12.28 4.75
N HIS A 148 5.79 -13.27 5.58
CA HIS A 148 6.96 -13.17 6.45
C HIS A 148 8.29 -13.09 5.68
N LEU A 149 8.46 -13.89 4.63
CA LEU A 149 9.66 -13.94 3.78
C LEU A 149 9.74 -12.71 2.89
N GLN A 150 8.61 -12.25 2.32
CA GLN A 150 8.52 -10.96 1.63
C GLN A 150 8.98 -9.81 2.53
N THR A 151 8.46 -9.76 3.77
CA THR A 151 8.78 -8.75 4.77
C THR A 151 10.25 -8.81 5.20
N ALA A 152 10.75 -10.01 5.50
CA ALA A 152 12.14 -10.22 5.88
C ALA A 152 13.08 -9.82 4.74
N TYR A 153 12.78 -10.21 3.50
CA TYR A 153 13.58 -9.83 2.35
C TYR A 153 13.57 -8.32 2.11
N ALA A 154 12.42 -7.65 2.29
CA ALA A 154 12.32 -6.20 2.21
C ALA A 154 13.19 -5.50 3.27
N ALA A 155 13.24 -6.03 4.50
CA ALA A 155 13.95 -5.45 5.63
C ALA A 155 15.46 -5.72 5.63
N TYR A 156 15.89 -6.93 5.31
CA TYR A 156 17.28 -7.36 5.47
C TYR A 156 18.14 -7.26 4.20
N LYS A 157 17.53 -7.33 3.01
CA LYS A 157 18.32 -7.22 1.79
C LYS A 157 18.76 -5.77 1.59
N THR A 158 20.06 -5.59 1.36
CA THR A 158 20.60 -4.29 0.96
C THR A 158 20.28 -4.00 -0.50
N PHE A 159 19.63 -2.87 -0.75
CA PHE A 159 19.27 -2.38 -2.08
C PHE A 159 20.01 -1.08 -2.45
N SER A 160 21.10 -0.75 -1.75
CA SER A 160 21.83 0.51 -1.92
C SER A 160 22.24 0.78 -3.38
N ARG A 161 22.60 -0.26 -4.13
CA ARG A 161 22.99 -0.15 -5.54
C ARG A 161 21.82 -0.10 -6.53
N LYS A 162 20.61 -0.46 -6.11
CA LYS A 162 19.42 -0.52 -6.97
C LYS A 162 18.66 0.80 -6.93
N TYR A 163 18.33 1.38 -8.09
CA TYR A 163 17.60 2.65 -8.23
C TYR A 163 18.38 3.89 -7.74
N GLN A 164 19.27 4.43 -8.55
CA GLN A 164 20.12 5.57 -8.15
C GLN A 164 19.41 6.89 -8.43
N VAL A 165 18.69 7.39 -7.43
CA VAL A 165 17.97 8.66 -7.52
C VAL A 165 18.83 9.79 -6.95
N PRO A 166 19.20 10.80 -7.74
CA PRO A 166 19.88 11.98 -7.22
C PRO A 166 18.87 12.85 -6.47
N TYR A 167 19.15 13.10 -5.20
CA TYR A 167 18.37 14.00 -4.35
C TYR A 167 19.14 15.27 -4.02
N GLU A 168 18.46 16.41 -4.05
CA GLU A 168 18.93 17.65 -3.44
C GLU A 168 18.15 17.87 -2.14
N ARG A 169 18.84 17.87 -1.01
CA ARG A 169 18.21 18.05 0.30
C ARG A 169 18.04 19.52 0.64
N GLU A 170 16.87 19.86 1.15
CA GLU A 170 16.57 21.12 1.81
C GLU A 170 16.13 20.85 3.26
N LEU A 171 16.69 21.63 4.19
CA LEU A 171 16.29 21.59 5.60
C LEU A 171 15.21 22.65 5.84
N LEU A 172 14.11 22.24 6.47
CA LEU A 172 13.01 23.12 6.81
C LEU A 172 13.00 23.36 8.33
N GLN A 173 13.08 24.62 8.71
CA GLN A 173 12.92 25.06 10.09
C GLN A 173 11.44 25.16 10.42
N LEU A 174 11.03 24.53 11.52
CA LEU A 174 9.64 24.49 11.96
C LEU A 174 9.38 25.54 13.06
N PRO A 175 8.10 25.97 13.25
CA PRO A 175 7.75 27.02 14.22
C PRO A 175 8.15 26.72 15.68
N ASP A 176 8.27 25.45 16.03
CA ASP A 176 8.68 24.99 17.37
C ASP A 176 10.21 24.97 17.56
N GLY A 177 10.99 25.44 16.58
CA GLY A 177 12.45 25.35 16.57
C GLY A 177 12.98 23.99 16.08
N GLY A 178 12.09 23.05 15.76
CA GLY A 178 12.44 21.76 15.18
C GLY A 178 12.88 21.84 13.72
N GLN A 179 13.42 20.74 13.20
CA GLN A 179 13.80 20.62 11.79
C GLN A 179 13.31 19.31 11.18
N VAL A 180 12.85 19.42 9.94
CA VAL A 180 12.60 18.30 9.01
C VAL A 180 13.40 18.53 7.73
N SER A 181 13.49 17.53 6.86
CA SER A 181 14.10 17.72 5.55
C SER A 181 13.20 17.24 4.43
N ILE A 182 13.35 17.87 3.27
CA ILE A 182 12.73 17.44 2.03
C ILE A 182 13.82 17.18 0.99
N ASP A 183 13.73 16.03 0.34
CA ASP A 183 14.68 15.58 -0.68
C ASP A 183 14.03 15.68 -2.07
N TRP A 184 14.52 16.62 -2.88
CA TRP A 184 13.98 16.95 -4.20
C TRP A 184 14.58 16.07 -5.29
N SER A 185 13.74 15.53 -6.18
CA SER A 185 14.21 14.86 -7.40
C SER A 185 13.18 14.94 -8.54
N PRO A 186 13.49 15.59 -9.68
CA PRO A 186 14.65 16.45 -9.90
C PRO A 186 14.61 17.68 -8.98
N SER A 187 15.79 18.23 -8.66
CA SER A 187 15.86 19.46 -7.86
C SER A 187 15.34 20.68 -8.61
N LEU A 188 14.98 21.75 -7.88
CA LEU A 188 14.55 23.01 -8.47
C LEU A 188 15.63 23.63 -9.38
N LYS A 189 16.92 23.39 -9.11
CA LYS A 189 18.01 23.81 -10.00
C LYS A 189 18.00 23.08 -11.33
N LYS A 190 17.78 21.76 -11.30
CA LYS A 190 17.76 20.91 -12.51
C LYS A 190 16.45 21.06 -13.30
N GLN A 191 15.35 21.30 -12.61
CA GLN A 191 14.04 21.52 -13.20
C GLN A 191 13.41 22.76 -12.54
N PRO A 192 13.65 23.98 -13.05
CA PRO A 192 13.14 25.21 -12.45
C PRO A 192 11.63 25.44 -12.57
N LYS A 193 10.97 24.70 -13.48
CA LYS A 193 9.53 24.83 -13.73
C LYS A 193 8.71 24.52 -12.47
N THR A 194 7.80 25.43 -12.11
CA THR A 194 7.02 25.37 -10.87
C THR A 194 5.64 24.72 -11.01
N ASP A 195 5.26 24.36 -12.24
CA ASP A 195 3.98 23.77 -12.63
C ASP A 195 4.05 22.24 -12.85
N VAL A 196 5.25 21.65 -12.75
CA VAL A 196 5.48 20.21 -12.95
C VAL A 196 4.65 19.40 -11.96
N PRO A 197 3.88 18.38 -12.41
CA PRO A 197 3.20 17.46 -11.50
C PRO A 197 4.18 16.88 -10.48
N THR A 198 3.83 17.00 -9.21
CA THR A 198 4.75 16.73 -8.10
C THR A 198 4.13 15.73 -7.12
N LEU A 199 4.84 14.63 -6.85
CA LEU A 199 4.47 13.63 -5.87
C LEU A 199 5.27 13.84 -4.57
N VAL A 200 4.58 14.08 -3.46
CA VAL A 200 5.16 14.17 -2.12
C VAL A 200 5.11 12.79 -1.45
N ILE A 201 6.25 12.29 -0.97
CA ILE A 201 6.43 10.92 -0.51
C ILE A 201 6.77 10.91 0.98
N LEU A 202 6.03 10.13 1.77
CA LEU A 202 6.28 9.89 3.19
C LEU A 202 6.84 8.49 3.42
N HIS A 203 7.99 8.41 4.11
CA HIS A 203 8.64 7.15 4.45
C HIS A 203 7.98 6.43 5.63
N GLY A 204 8.32 5.15 5.80
CA GLY A 204 7.89 4.33 6.95
C GLY A 204 8.71 4.57 8.23
N LEU A 205 8.51 3.73 9.23
CA LEU A 205 9.19 3.84 10.53
C LEU A 205 10.73 3.81 10.37
N THR A 206 11.40 4.87 10.83
CA THR A 206 12.87 5.07 10.81
C THR A 206 13.50 5.02 9.42
N GLY A 207 12.70 5.27 8.38
CA GLY A 207 13.11 5.25 6.98
C GLY A 207 13.61 6.59 6.46
N GLY A 208 13.60 6.75 5.13
CA GLY A 208 13.98 7.98 4.45
C GLY A 208 13.96 7.87 2.93
N SER A 209 14.46 8.89 2.24
CA SER A 209 14.61 8.92 0.77
C SER A 209 15.48 7.80 0.17
N TYR A 210 16.34 7.18 0.98
CA TYR A 210 17.19 6.05 0.57
C TYR A 210 16.42 4.73 0.40
N GLU A 211 15.17 4.65 0.84
CA GLU A 211 14.36 3.44 0.79
C GLU A 211 14.13 2.97 -0.65
N ALA A 212 14.38 1.69 -0.91
CA ALA A 212 14.40 1.18 -2.28
C ALA A 212 13.01 1.14 -2.95
N TYR A 213 11.94 1.01 -2.16
CA TYR A 213 10.57 1.09 -2.69
C TYR A 213 10.22 2.54 -3.11
N ILE A 214 10.73 3.54 -2.39
CA ILE A 214 10.61 4.96 -2.76
C ILE A 214 11.42 5.22 -4.01
N ARG A 215 12.72 4.88 -4.02
CA ARG A 215 13.61 5.14 -5.15
C ARG A 215 13.13 4.48 -6.45
N HIS A 216 12.56 3.27 -6.40
CA HIS A 216 11.98 2.64 -7.58
C HIS A 216 10.81 3.44 -8.16
N LEU A 217 9.91 3.93 -7.31
CA LEU A 217 8.78 4.77 -7.77
C LEU A 217 9.27 6.11 -8.31
N VAL A 218 10.22 6.76 -7.61
CA VAL A 218 10.79 8.04 -8.04
C VAL A 218 11.51 7.91 -9.38
N GLU A 219 12.32 6.87 -9.58
CA GLU A 219 12.99 6.60 -10.85
C GLU A 219 11.96 6.48 -12.00
N VAL A 220 10.89 5.69 -11.80
CA VAL A 220 9.82 5.52 -12.79
C VAL A 220 9.14 6.85 -13.11
N LEU A 221 8.77 7.65 -12.12
CA LEU A 221 8.05 8.92 -12.33
C LEU A 221 8.95 10.00 -12.94
N ASN A 222 10.21 10.09 -12.51
CA ASN A 222 11.16 11.06 -13.03
C ASN A 222 11.57 10.72 -14.47
N GLU A 223 11.95 9.47 -14.73
CA GLU A 223 12.52 9.08 -16.04
C GLU A 223 11.46 8.87 -17.12
N LYS A 224 10.31 8.27 -16.77
CA LYS A 224 9.28 7.94 -17.77
C LYS A 224 8.24 9.03 -17.97
N HIS A 225 8.01 9.86 -16.95
CA HIS A 225 6.93 10.86 -16.96
C HIS A 225 7.41 12.29 -16.77
N GLY A 226 8.67 12.52 -16.40
CA GLY A 226 9.21 13.86 -16.16
C GLY A 226 8.60 14.56 -14.95
N TYR A 227 7.90 13.82 -14.09
CA TYR A 227 7.30 14.35 -12.88
C TYR A 227 8.37 14.62 -11.83
N ARG A 228 8.05 15.51 -10.90
CA ARG A 228 8.90 15.78 -9.74
C ARG A 228 8.45 14.91 -8.58
N CYS A 229 9.40 14.42 -7.82
CA CYS A 229 9.16 13.75 -6.55
C CYS A 229 9.87 14.51 -5.42
N ILE A 230 9.21 14.61 -4.27
CA ILE A 230 9.77 15.19 -3.05
C ILE A 230 9.60 14.16 -1.95
N VAL A 231 10.69 13.70 -1.35
CA VAL A 231 10.60 12.81 -0.18
C VAL A 231 10.66 13.65 1.08
N PHE A 232 9.59 13.63 1.86
CA PHE A 232 9.55 14.22 3.19
C PHE A 232 10.23 13.28 4.19
N ASN A 233 11.33 13.73 4.80
CA ASN A 233 12.00 13.02 5.88
C ASN A 233 11.62 13.66 7.22
N ALA A 234 11.04 12.83 8.08
CA ALA A 234 10.67 13.24 9.43
C ALA A 234 11.91 13.57 10.29
N ARG A 235 11.66 14.20 11.45
CA ARG A 235 12.69 14.58 12.42
C ARG A 235 13.58 13.38 12.77
N ALA A 236 14.89 13.60 12.86
CA ALA A 236 15.95 12.59 13.05
C ALA A 236 16.11 11.55 11.92
N CYS A 237 15.13 11.35 11.05
CA CYS A 237 15.17 10.34 10.00
C CYS A 237 16.04 10.78 8.81
N ALA A 238 16.61 9.80 8.10
CA ALA A 238 17.47 10.03 6.94
C ALA A 238 18.65 10.97 7.18
N ASN A 239 19.21 11.02 8.39
CA ASN A 239 20.24 12.00 8.82
C ASN A 239 19.76 13.45 8.84
N THR A 240 18.46 13.68 8.95
CA THR A 240 17.91 15.01 9.26
C THR A 240 18.29 15.36 10.70
N PRO A 241 18.87 16.54 10.99
CA PRO A 241 19.18 16.93 12.36
C PRO A 241 17.95 16.93 13.25
N LEU A 242 18.13 16.54 14.51
CA LEU A 242 17.17 16.81 15.56
C LEU A 242 17.64 18.05 16.33
N THR A 243 16.80 19.08 16.41
CA THR A 243 17.15 20.36 17.07
C THR A 243 16.32 20.64 18.32
N THR A 244 15.22 19.90 18.52
CA THR A 244 14.34 20.00 19.69
C THR A 244 14.10 18.62 20.28
N PRO A 245 13.71 18.49 21.56
CA PRO A 245 13.39 17.21 22.20
C PRO A 245 12.04 16.65 21.74
N GLN A 246 11.81 16.62 20.42
CA GLN A 246 10.59 16.16 19.79
C GLN A 246 10.94 15.36 18.52
N LEU A 247 10.66 14.05 18.57
CA LEU A 247 10.72 13.15 17.41
C LEU A 247 9.45 13.28 16.55
N TYR A 248 9.17 12.27 15.73
CA TYR A 248 7.93 12.12 14.96
C TYR A 248 7.14 10.90 15.47
N CYS A 249 5.84 10.86 15.21
CA CYS A 249 5.00 9.71 15.52
C CYS A 249 3.80 9.60 14.57
N GLY A 250 3.03 8.51 14.68
CA GLY A 250 1.92 8.20 13.77
C GLY A 250 0.74 9.18 13.78
N SER A 251 0.61 9.98 14.84
CA SER A 251 -0.44 10.99 15.00
C SER A 251 0.03 12.42 14.70
N TRP A 252 1.32 12.64 14.46
CA TRP A 252 1.86 14.00 14.29
C TRP A 252 1.82 14.45 12.83
N THR A 253 0.81 15.24 12.47
CA THR A 253 0.58 15.73 11.10
C THR A 253 1.13 17.14 10.86
N ASP A 254 1.46 17.89 11.93
CA ASP A 254 1.88 19.29 11.83
C ASP A 254 3.17 19.49 11.04
N ASP A 255 4.14 18.59 11.17
CA ASP A 255 5.38 18.67 10.39
C ASP A 255 5.10 18.55 8.88
N LEU A 256 4.19 17.65 8.48
CA LEU A 256 3.75 17.51 7.09
C LEU A 256 3.01 18.77 6.64
N ARG A 257 2.14 19.33 7.48
CA ARG A 257 1.40 20.58 7.19
C ARG A 257 2.34 21.74 6.89
N GLN A 258 3.42 21.89 7.67
CA GLN A 258 4.45 22.90 7.40
C GLN A 258 5.22 22.61 6.11
N ALA A 259 5.60 21.36 5.86
CA ALA A 259 6.31 20.98 4.64
C ALA A 259 5.45 21.23 3.38
N VAL A 260 4.16 20.89 3.42
CA VAL A 260 3.22 21.14 2.31
C VAL A 260 3.06 22.62 2.05
N LYS A 261 2.92 23.44 3.10
CA LYS A 261 2.88 24.90 2.98
C LYS A 261 4.14 25.44 2.28
N HIS A 262 5.32 24.98 2.68
CA HIS A 262 6.58 25.36 2.04
C HIS A 262 6.64 24.91 0.58
N ILE A 263 6.28 23.66 0.29
CA ILE A 263 6.27 23.11 -1.08
C ILE A 263 5.33 23.92 -1.97
N ARG A 264 4.13 24.27 -1.50
CA ARG A 264 3.19 25.11 -2.26
C ARG A 264 3.75 26.50 -2.54
N GLN A 265 4.50 27.11 -1.62
CA GLN A 265 5.17 28.40 -1.86
C GLN A 265 6.24 28.30 -2.95
N GLN A 266 7.00 27.20 -2.99
CA GLN A 266 8.01 26.95 -4.04
C GLN A 266 7.38 26.56 -5.37
N LEU A 267 6.23 25.87 -5.33
CA LEU A 267 5.51 25.31 -6.47
C LEU A 267 4.06 25.80 -6.52
N PRO A 268 3.82 27.10 -6.76
CA PRO A 268 2.47 27.70 -6.68
C PRO A 268 1.46 27.03 -7.61
N ASP A 269 1.90 26.61 -8.80
CA ASP A 269 1.03 26.07 -9.84
C ASP A 269 1.07 24.55 -9.97
N ALA A 270 1.96 23.86 -9.25
CA ALA A 270 2.11 22.42 -9.37
C ALA A 270 0.86 21.69 -8.89
N LYS A 271 0.49 20.64 -9.64
CA LYS A 271 -0.40 19.60 -9.16
C LYS A 271 0.33 18.79 -8.10
N LEU A 272 -0.17 18.78 -6.87
CA LEU A 272 0.44 18.03 -5.77
C LEU A 272 -0.37 16.78 -5.49
N MET A 273 0.26 15.61 -5.60
CA MET A 273 -0.25 14.36 -5.03
C MET A 273 0.67 13.89 -3.91
N SER A 274 0.17 12.97 -3.09
CA SER A 274 0.96 12.40 -2.00
C SER A 274 0.95 10.87 -2.00
N ILE A 275 2.01 10.26 -1.48
CA ILE A 275 2.03 8.84 -1.17
C ILE A 275 2.71 8.59 0.17
N GLY A 276 2.12 7.74 1.00
CA GLY A 276 2.75 7.24 2.21
C GLY A 276 3.08 5.75 2.09
N PHE A 277 4.08 5.33 2.86
CA PHE A 277 4.42 3.92 3.06
C PHE A 277 4.43 3.59 4.56
N SER A 278 3.80 2.47 4.95
CA SER A 278 3.74 2.02 6.36
C SER A 278 3.27 3.14 7.29
N LEU A 279 4.04 3.50 8.33
CA LEU A 279 3.71 4.62 9.23
C LEU A 279 3.47 5.94 8.49
N GLY A 280 4.19 6.20 7.39
CA GLY A 280 3.99 7.39 6.56
C GLY A 280 2.61 7.41 5.89
N SER A 281 2.06 6.24 5.54
CA SER A 281 0.67 6.11 5.07
C SER A 281 -0.31 6.51 6.16
N ASN A 282 -0.07 6.06 7.39
CA ASN A 282 -0.94 6.36 8.51
C ASN A 282 -0.97 7.87 8.81
N VAL A 283 0.21 8.51 8.88
CA VAL A 283 0.33 9.96 9.05
C VAL A 283 -0.36 10.70 7.91
N LEU A 284 -0.17 10.26 6.66
CA LEU A 284 -0.78 10.88 5.50
C LEU A 284 -2.32 10.79 5.51
N MET A 285 -2.88 9.63 5.84
CA MET A 285 -4.34 9.47 5.90
C MET A 285 -4.96 10.28 7.05
N ASN A 286 -4.26 10.40 8.20
CA ASN A 286 -4.66 11.33 9.26
C ASN A 286 -4.66 12.78 8.77
N PHE A 287 -3.57 13.22 8.15
CA PHE A 287 -3.45 14.57 7.59
C PHE A 287 -4.57 14.86 6.60
N MET A 288 -4.84 13.95 5.65
CA MET A 288 -5.89 14.16 4.65
C MET A 288 -7.30 14.24 5.25
N GLY A 289 -7.59 13.47 6.31
CA GLY A 289 -8.88 13.56 7.00
C GLY A 289 -8.98 14.82 7.87
N GLU A 290 -7.88 15.30 8.45
CA GLU A 290 -7.85 16.56 9.19
C GLU A 290 -8.02 17.79 8.28
N GLU A 291 -7.39 17.78 7.11
CA GLU A 291 -7.52 18.88 6.14
C GLU A 291 -8.85 18.84 5.37
N GLY A 292 -9.43 17.66 5.15
CA GLY A 292 -10.71 17.51 4.45
C GLY A 292 -10.70 18.17 3.07
N GLU A 293 -11.57 19.17 2.87
CA GLU A 293 -11.69 19.93 1.62
C GLU A 293 -10.50 20.88 1.39
N ASP A 294 -9.86 21.36 2.46
CA ASP A 294 -8.72 22.28 2.40
C ASP A 294 -7.40 21.56 2.05
N CYS A 295 -7.44 20.23 1.90
CA CYS A 295 -6.27 19.45 1.55
C CYS A 295 -5.69 19.88 0.19
N GLU A 296 -4.45 20.37 0.24
CA GLU A 296 -3.63 20.82 -0.89
C GLU A 296 -3.33 19.71 -1.91
N PHE A 297 -3.36 18.45 -1.47
CA PHE A 297 -3.18 17.31 -2.34
C PHE A 297 -4.46 17.04 -3.13
N MET A 298 -4.34 16.98 -4.45
CA MET A 298 -5.47 16.61 -5.33
C MET A 298 -5.84 15.12 -5.23
N GLY A 299 -4.96 14.31 -4.67
CA GLY A 299 -5.21 12.90 -4.40
C GLY A 299 -3.99 12.23 -3.76
N ALA A 300 -4.18 11.00 -3.29
CA ALA A 300 -3.13 10.31 -2.54
C ALA A 300 -3.07 8.80 -2.74
N MET A 301 -1.97 8.22 -2.29
CA MET A 301 -1.77 6.78 -2.20
C MET A 301 -1.28 6.39 -0.79
N SER A 302 -1.71 5.24 -0.31
CA SER A 302 -1.39 4.70 1.01
C SER A 302 -0.99 3.25 0.88
N VAL A 303 0.27 2.90 1.17
CA VAL A 303 0.81 1.55 0.93
C VAL A 303 1.18 0.87 2.24
N GLY A 304 0.66 -0.33 2.48
CA GLY A 304 0.94 -1.12 3.69
C GLY A 304 0.58 -0.36 4.98
N ASN A 305 -0.53 0.37 4.98
CA ASN A 305 -0.91 1.26 6.08
C ASN A 305 -1.39 0.46 7.31
N PRO A 306 -0.78 0.64 8.49
CA PRO A 306 -1.33 0.12 9.74
C PRO A 306 -2.49 1.01 10.22
N PHE A 307 -3.65 0.97 9.53
CA PHE A 307 -4.78 1.87 9.79
C PHE A 307 -5.25 1.88 11.25
N ASP A 308 -5.23 0.70 11.91
CA ASP A 308 -5.44 0.57 13.35
C ASP A 308 -4.14 0.17 14.06
N LEU A 309 -3.47 1.15 14.66
CA LEU A 309 -2.23 0.94 15.42
C LEU A 309 -2.47 0.12 16.69
N MET A 310 -3.65 0.25 17.31
CA MET A 310 -3.97 -0.48 18.52
C MET A 310 -4.11 -1.97 18.22
N GLY A 311 -4.96 -2.33 17.24
CA GLY A 311 -5.12 -3.71 16.79
C GLY A 311 -3.81 -4.33 16.28
N THR A 312 -3.03 -3.56 15.51
CA THR A 312 -1.71 -3.97 15.02
C THR A 312 -0.74 -4.26 16.17
N CYS A 313 -0.66 -3.37 17.17
CA CYS A 313 0.19 -3.56 18.34
C CYS A 313 -0.22 -4.81 19.13
N VAL A 314 -1.51 -4.99 19.41
CA VAL A 314 -2.03 -6.16 20.15
C VAL A 314 -1.73 -7.46 19.40
N ASN A 315 -1.91 -7.48 18.08
CA ASN A 315 -1.56 -8.64 17.27
C ASN A 315 -0.05 -8.95 17.33
N MET A 316 0.77 -7.90 17.24
CA MET A 316 2.22 -8.05 17.30
C MET A 316 2.69 -8.61 18.65
N GLU A 317 2.01 -8.26 19.75
CA GLU A 317 2.33 -8.79 21.09
C GLU A 317 1.88 -10.25 21.30
N ARG A 318 0.83 -10.68 20.60
CA ARG A 318 0.27 -12.03 20.72
C ARG A 318 1.01 -13.07 19.88
N GLY A 319 1.43 -12.70 18.67
CA GLY A 319 2.13 -13.62 17.77
C GLY A 319 3.59 -13.84 18.16
N TRP A 320 4.10 -15.06 18.03
CA TRP A 320 5.51 -15.37 18.34
C TRP A 320 6.48 -14.52 17.52
N MET A 321 6.29 -14.46 16.19
CA MET A 321 7.10 -13.62 15.29
C MET A 321 6.98 -12.13 15.65
N GLY A 322 5.77 -11.67 15.97
CA GLY A 322 5.53 -10.29 16.39
C GLY A 322 6.29 -9.92 17.65
N LYS A 323 6.16 -10.74 18.69
CA LYS A 323 6.71 -10.49 20.02
C LYS A 323 8.23 -10.62 20.08
N HIS A 324 8.80 -11.57 19.34
CA HIS A 324 10.21 -11.90 19.44
C HIS A 324 11.07 -11.35 18.31
N ILE A 325 10.48 -10.96 17.17
CA ILE A 325 11.22 -10.47 16.01
C ILE A 325 10.78 -9.07 15.62
N TYR A 326 9.52 -8.88 15.23
CA TYR A 326 9.07 -7.60 14.65
C TYR A 326 9.08 -6.44 15.66
N SER A 327 8.40 -6.61 16.79
CA SER A 327 8.29 -5.56 17.82
C SER A 327 9.65 -5.19 18.41
N PRO A 328 10.54 -6.15 18.75
CA PRO A 328 11.88 -5.81 19.22
C PRO A 328 12.76 -5.14 18.16
N THR A 329 12.65 -5.55 16.89
CA THR A 329 13.42 -4.92 15.80
C THR A 329 12.99 -3.47 15.59
N MET A 330 11.68 -3.19 15.53
CA MET A 330 11.16 -1.83 15.38
C MET A 330 11.49 -0.96 16.60
N GLY A 331 11.28 -1.48 17.81
CA GLY A 331 11.66 -0.79 19.05
C GLY A 331 13.16 -0.51 19.12
N GLY A 332 14.00 -1.46 18.71
CA GLY A 332 15.45 -1.30 18.61
C GLY A 332 15.87 -0.20 17.62
N ASN A 333 15.22 -0.13 16.45
CA ASN A 333 15.47 0.92 15.46
C ASN A 333 15.11 2.31 16.00
N LEU A 334 13.95 2.44 16.66
CA LEU A 334 13.51 3.68 17.29
C LEU A 334 14.43 4.10 18.44
N LYS A 335 14.82 3.15 19.29
CA LYS A 335 15.81 3.39 20.36
C LYS A 335 17.14 3.87 19.79
N ARG A 336 17.65 3.22 18.74
CA ARG A 336 18.90 3.65 18.08
C ARG A 336 18.79 5.09 17.57
N LEU A 337 17.68 5.42 16.92
CA LEU A 337 17.41 6.78 16.45
C LEU A 337 17.37 7.77 17.64
N PHE A 338 16.65 7.44 18.70
CA PHE A 338 16.55 8.28 19.90
C PHE A 338 17.92 8.51 20.57
N PHE A 339 18.71 7.45 20.77
CA PHE A 339 19.99 7.54 21.49
C PHE A 339 21.07 8.31 20.72
N GLN A 340 20.97 8.41 19.38
CA GLN A 340 21.81 9.34 18.59
C GLN A 340 21.59 10.81 19.00
N HIS A 341 20.42 11.13 19.57
CA HIS A 341 20.04 12.48 19.96
C HIS A 341 19.70 12.62 21.45
N ALA A 342 20.06 11.63 22.29
CA ALA A 342 19.69 11.60 23.70
C ALA A 342 20.17 12.82 24.50
N HIS A 343 21.22 13.52 24.05
CA HIS A 343 21.71 14.74 24.68
C HIS A 343 20.64 15.85 24.74
N LEU A 344 19.72 15.92 23.76
CA LEU A 344 18.60 16.86 23.76
C LEU A 344 17.52 16.52 24.78
N PHE A 345 17.46 15.26 25.20
CA PHE A 345 16.47 14.75 26.16
C PHE A 345 17.00 14.70 27.60
N LYS A 346 18.27 15.08 27.85
CA LYS A 346 18.85 15.11 29.20
C LYS A 346 18.28 16.22 30.08
N SER A 347 17.83 17.32 29.47
CA SER A 347 17.32 18.51 30.17
C SER A 347 15.81 18.49 30.36
N VAL A 348 15.11 17.45 29.88
CA VAL A 348 13.65 17.33 30.05
C VAL A 348 13.34 16.38 31.20
N ASP A 349 12.35 16.72 32.01
CA ASP A 349 11.95 15.96 33.20
C ASP A 349 11.00 14.78 32.91
N TYR A 350 10.38 14.79 31.74
CA TYR A 350 9.38 13.79 31.34
C TYR A 350 9.97 12.56 30.64
N ILE A 351 11.29 12.48 30.42
CA ILE A 351 11.96 11.31 29.81
C ILE A 351 13.04 10.77 30.75
N ASP A 352 12.95 9.49 31.07
CA ASP A 352 13.98 8.76 31.80
C ASP A 352 14.80 7.93 30.79
N LEU A 353 16.10 8.24 30.67
CA LEU A 353 16.98 7.58 29.70
C LEU A 353 17.23 6.10 30.03
N ASP A 354 17.25 5.74 31.31
CA ASP A 354 17.47 4.36 31.75
C ASP A 354 16.22 3.51 31.48
N GLU A 355 15.03 4.06 31.71
CA GLU A 355 13.77 3.41 31.31
C GLU A 355 13.74 3.19 29.79
N VAL A 356 14.12 4.18 28.98
CA VAL A 356 14.18 4.04 27.51
C VAL A 356 15.20 2.97 27.12
N ALA A 357 16.36 2.95 27.76
CA ALA A 357 17.41 1.95 27.52
C ALA A 357 16.94 0.52 27.87
N ALA A 358 16.11 0.35 28.89
CA ALA A 358 15.54 -0.93 29.28
C ALA A 358 14.43 -1.43 28.33
N GLY A 359 13.93 -0.60 27.41
CA GLY A 359 12.81 -0.95 26.51
C GLY A 359 13.20 -2.03 25.50
N LYS A 360 12.30 -3.00 25.26
CA LYS A 360 12.57 -4.13 24.37
C LYS A 360 11.60 -4.23 23.21
N SER A 361 10.51 -3.49 23.23
CA SER A 361 9.45 -3.53 22.23
C SER A 361 9.15 -2.14 21.65
N ILE A 362 8.47 -2.09 20.51
CA ILE A 362 7.94 -0.83 19.98
C ILE A 362 6.99 -0.16 20.98
N ARG A 363 6.18 -0.94 21.69
CA ARG A 363 5.28 -0.44 22.72
C ARG A 363 6.02 0.14 23.92
N ASP A 364 7.12 -0.47 24.36
CA ASP A 364 7.94 0.12 25.43
C ASP A 364 8.48 1.49 25.01
N PHE A 365 8.92 1.61 23.75
CA PHE A 365 9.36 2.89 23.21
C PHE A 365 8.21 3.90 23.18
N ASP A 366 7.04 3.49 22.72
CA ASP A 366 5.88 4.38 22.68
C ASP A 366 5.40 4.80 24.06
N GLU A 367 5.47 3.92 25.05
CA GLU A 367 5.10 4.17 26.45
C GLU A 367 6.09 5.09 27.17
N ARG A 368 7.38 5.02 26.83
CA ARG A 368 8.45 5.73 27.54
C ARG A 368 8.88 7.02 26.83
N VAL A 369 8.74 7.06 25.50
CA VAL A 369 9.13 8.21 24.67
C VAL A 369 7.91 8.84 24.01
N THR A 370 7.27 8.12 23.07
CA THR A 370 6.25 8.72 22.19
C THR A 370 5.11 9.38 22.98
N ARG A 371 4.45 8.66 23.88
CA ARG A 371 3.34 9.22 24.65
C ARG A 371 3.76 10.42 25.49
N ARG A 372 4.99 10.43 26.01
CA ARG A 372 5.47 11.49 26.92
C ARG A 372 5.84 12.74 26.13
N VAL A 373 6.59 12.60 25.05
CA VAL A 373 6.92 13.68 24.11
C VAL A 373 5.67 14.34 23.55
N PHE A 374 4.68 13.53 23.13
CA PHE A 374 3.43 14.02 22.54
C PHE A 374 2.30 14.23 23.55
N LYS A 375 2.60 14.15 24.85
CA LYS A 375 1.68 14.47 25.97
C LYS A 375 0.37 13.67 25.99
N TYR A 376 0.41 12.42 25.53
CA TYR A 376 -0.68 11.46 25.69
C TYR A 376 -0.67 10.86 27.10
N ARG A 377 -1.85 10.70 27.70
CA ARG A 377 -2.02 10.19 29.07
C ARG A 377 -1.62 8.73 29.19
N THR A 378 -1.85 7.94 28.13
CA THR A 378 -1.47 6.52 28.06
C THR A 378 -1.02 6.16 26.65
N VAL A 379 -0.22 5.10 26.49
CA VAL A 379 0.11 4.58 25.15
C VAL A 379 -1.13 4.15 24.35
N HIS A 380 -2.20 3.72 25.02
CA HIS A 380 -3.47 3.38 24.38
C HIS A 380 -4.23 4.61 23.88
N GLU A 381 -4.10 5.76 24.55
CA GLU A 381 -4.57 7.02 23.99
C GLU A 381 -3.78 7.38 22.74
N TYR A 382 -2.45 7.28 22.77
CA TYR A 382 -1.62 7.49 21.57
C TYR A 382 -2.07 6.60 20.40
N TYR A 383 -2.16 5.28 20.60
CA TYR A 383 -2.54 4.38 19.50
C TYR A 383 -3.92 4.69 18.93
N ARG A 384 -4.92 4.98 19.77
CA ARG A 384 -6.23 5.39 19.27
C ARG A 384 -6.14 6.69 18.48
N MET A 385 -5.46 7.71 18.99
CA MET A 385 -5.34 9.00 18.31
C MET A 385 -4.50 8.92 17.02
N ALA A 386 -3.59 7.97 16.94
CA ALA A 386 -2.78 7.73 15.76
C ALA A 386 -3.49 6.88 14.70
N SER A 387 -4.45 6.03 15.04
CA SER A 387 -5.11 5.13 14.08
C SER A 387 -5.85 5.89 12.97
N SER A 388 -5.31 5.86 11.75
CA SER A 388 -5.89 6.55 10.59
C SER A 388 -7.24 6.01 10.13
N CYS A 389 -7.66 4.81 10.57
CA CYS A 389 -9.03 4.34 10.34
C CYS A 389 -10.09 5.34 10.83
N GLN A 390 -9.80 6.13 11.88
CA GLN A 390 -10.71 7.13 12.43
C GLN A 390 -10.89 8.38 11.55
N ARG A 391 -10.05 8.54 10.53
CA ARG A 391 -10.01 9.72 9.66
C ARG A 391 -10.44 9.43 8.23
N ILE A 392 -10.59 8.15 7.87
CA ILE A 392 -10.91 7.75 6.49
C ILE A 392 -12.21 8.39 6.01
N LEU A 393 -13.25 8.44 6.84
CA LEU A 393 -14.53 9.04 6.46
C LEU A 393 -14.47 10.57 6.28
N ASP A 394 -13.43 11.23 6.79
CA ASP A 394 -13.25 12.69 6.70
C ASP A 394 -12.45 13.11 5.46
N ILE A 395 -11.80 12.17 4.75
CA ILE A 395 -11.04 12.47 3.54
C ILE A 395 -11.99 12.94 2.42
N ARG A 396 -11.65 14.06 1.75
CA ARG A 396 -12.45 14.67 0.65
C ARG A 396 -11.73 14.72 -0.69
N ARG A 397 -10.64 13.97 -0.84
CA ARG A 397 -9.81 13.89 -2.06
C ARG A 397 -9.66 12.44 -2.49
N PRO A 398 -9.60 12.10 -3.79
CA PRO A 398 -9.35 10.74 -4.27
C PRO A 398 -8.14 10.09 -3.60
N PHE A 399 -8.29 8.89 -3.07
CA PHE A 399 -7.16 8.16 -2.47
C PHE A 399 -7.20 6.66 -2.76
N LEU A 400 -6.02 6.09 -3.01
CA LEU A 400 -5.82 4.66 -3.23
C LEU A 400 -5.03 4.03 -2.09
N CYS A 401 -5.63 3.07 -1.39
CA CYS A 401 -4.98 2.23 -0.41
C CYS A 401 -4.56 0.91 -1.06
N LEU A 402 -3.29 0.51 -0.90
CA LEU A 402 -2.76 -0.78 -1.33
C LEU A 402 -2.28 -1.59 -0.13
N SER A 403 -2.92 -2.73 0.13
CA SER A 403 -2.62 -3.60 1.28
C SER A 403 -2.47 -5.07 0.88
N ALA A 404 -1.57 -5.80 1.53
CA ALA A 404 -1.46 -7.25 1.39
C ALA A 404 -2.22 -7.93 2.54
N GLU A 405 -3.05 -8.92 2.22
CA GLU A 405 -3.83 -9.68 3.22
C GLU A 405 -2.92 -10.55 4.11
N ASP A 406 -1.72 -10.90 3.64
CA ASP A 406 -0.71 -11.65 4.40
C ASP A 406 0.39 -10.76 5.04
N ASP A 407 0.18 -9.45 5.14
CA ASP A 407 1.09 -8.53 5.81
C ASP A 407 1.19 -8.86 7.32
N PRO A 408 2.37 -9.23 7.85
CA PRO A 408 2.52 -9.59 9.26
C PRO A 408 2.59 -8.39 10.20
N ILE A 409 2.67 -7.17 9.66
CA ILE A 409 2.75 -5.91 10.40
C ILE A 409 1.41 -5.18 10.27
N ALA A 410 1.04 -4.74 9.07
CA ALA A 410 -0.24 -4.07 8.82
C ALA A 410 -1.33 -5.11 8.49
N ILE A 411 -1.75 -5.86 9.51
CA ILE A 411 -2.57 -7.06 9.36
C ILE A 411 -3.94 -6.79 8.69
N GLU A 412 -4.44 -7.81 8.00
CA GLU A 412 -5.72 -7.75 7.28
C GLU A 412 -6.90 -7.30 8.15
N GLN A 413 -6.97 -7.77 9.40
CA GLN A 413 -8.06 -7.47 10.32
C GLN A 413 -8.12 -6.00 10.71
N CYS A 414 -7.02 -5.27 10.53
CA CYS A 414 -6.91 -3.84 10.85
C CYS A 414 -7.09 -2.95 9.60
N ILE A 415 -7.39 -3.51 8.43
CA ILE A 415 -7.71 -2.70 7.24
C ILE A 415 -9.09 -2.07 7.44
N ALA A 416 -9.18 -0.75 7.25
CA ALA A 416 -10.41 0.04 7.33
C ALA A 416 -11.34 -0.17 6.12
N ARG A 417 -11.71 -1.43 5.84
CA ARG A 417 -12.43 -1.82 4.60
C ARG A 417 -13.78 -1.13 4.50
N ASP A 418 -14.53 -1.07 5.59
CA ASP A 418 -15.87 -0.51 5.62
C ASP A 418 -15.81 1.01 5.51
N GLU A 419 -14.90 1.67 6.23
CA GLU A 419 -14.73 3.12 6.14
C GLU A 419 -14.28 3.55 4.74
N ILE A 420 -13.35 2.81 4.11
CA ILE A 420 -12.91 3.11 2.74
C ILE A 420 -14.07 2.89 1.75
N LYS A 421 -14.90 1.86 1.97
CA LYS A 421 -16.06 1.57 1.12
C LYS A 421 -17.16 2.62 1.28
N GLU A 422 -17.35 3.19 2.46
CA GLU A 422 -18.34 4.25 2.67
C GLU A 422 -17.82 5.64 2.26
N ASN A 423 -16.50 5.85 2.10
CA ASN A 423 -15.98 7.11 1.57
C ASN A 423 -16.10 7.17 0.02
N PRO A 424 -16.80 8.16 -0.56
CA PRO A 424 -16.97 8.29 -2.02
C PRO A 424 -15.66 8.40 -2.82
N PHE A 425 -14.58 8.87 -2.19
CA PHE A 425 -13.25 9.07 -2.79
C PHE A 425 -12.30 7.88 -2.55
N GLY A 426 -12.70 6.91 -1.73
CA GLY A 426 -11.87 5.81 -1.26
C GLY A 426 -11.80 4.63 -2.24
N LEU A 427 -10.58 4.19 -2.51
CA LEU A 427 -10.27 3.00 -3.27
C LEU A 427 -9.33 2.12 -2.46
N LEU A 428 -9.66 0.84 -2.29
CA LEU A 428 -8.80 -0.15 -1.62
C LEU A 428 -8.48 -1.28 -2.58
N ALA A 429 -7.21 -1.40 -2.95
CA ALA A 429 -6.67 -2.56 -3.65
C ALA A 429 -6.05 -3.52 -2.63
N THR A 430 -6.52 -4.78 -2.59
CA THR A 430 -5.86 -5.84 -1.83
C THR A 430 -5.31 -6.95 -2.70
N THR A 431 -4.17 -7.50 -2.27
CA THR A 431 -3.61 -8.75 -2.80
C THR A 431 -3.55 -9.77 -1.67
N SER A 432 -3.83 -11.04 -1.95
CA SER A 432 -3.70 -12.12 -0.96
C SER A 432 -2.27 -12.36 -0.46
N ARG A 433 -1.27 -11.87 -1.22
CA ARG A 433 0.16 -11.99 -0.96
C ARG A 433 0.84 -10.64 -1.15
N GLY A 434 1.92 -10.42 -0.42
CA GLY A 434 2.80 -9.27 -0.61
C GLY A 434 3.70 -8.99 0.59
N GLY A 435 3.32 -9.44 1.78
CA GLY A 435 3.99 -9.06 3.03
C GLY A 435 4.00 -7.55 3.25
N HIS A 436 4.74 -7.11 4.28
CA HIS A 436 4.90 -5.69 4.55
C HIS A 436 5.90 -5.05 3.57
N LEU A 437 5.38 -4.26 2.63
CA LEU A 437 6.17 -3.54 1.61
C LEU A 437 7.07 -4.45 0.74
N GLY A 438 6.71 -5.74 0.62
CA GLY A 438 7.44 -6.73 -0.16
C GLY A 438 7.06 -6.69 -1.63
N TRP A 439 5.90 -7.24 -1.98
CA TRP A 439 5.39 -7.39 -3.35
C TRP A 439 6.47 -7.77 -4.39
N PHE A 440 7.44 -8.60 -4.00
CA PHE A 440 8.52 -9.00 -4.87
C PHE A 440 8.04 -10.06 -5.86
N GLU A 441 8.25 -9.79 -7.15
CA GLU A 441 7.97 -10.68 -8.27
C GLU A 441 9.23 -10.94 -9.10
N GLY A 442 9.24 -12.08 -9.81
CA GLY A 442 10.38 -12.55 -10.61
C GLY A 442 11.31 -13.48 -9.81
N PHE A 443 11.92 -14.44 -10.49
CA PHE A 443 12.63 -15.54 -9.83
C PHE A 443 14.08 -15.17 -9.43
N TRP A 444 14.87 -14.65 -10.37
CA TRP A 444 16.32 -14.40 -10.18
C TRP A 444 16.65 -12.99 -9.73
N SER A 445 15.93 -11.98 -10.25
CA SER A 445 16.12 -10.58 -9.90
C SER A 445 14.80 -9.97 -9.45
N PRO A 446 14.38 -10.22 -8.20
CA PRO A 446 13.07 -9.77 -7.74
C PRO A 446 12.94 -8.25 -7.82
N THR A 447 11.82 -7.79 -8.38
CA THR A 447 11.41 -6.38 -8.42
C THR A 447 10.06 -6.22 -7.72
N ARG A 448 9.71 -5.00 -7.32
CA ARG A 448 8.45 -4.77 -6.62
C ARG A 448 7.33 -4.52 -7.63
N TRP A 449 6.37 -5.44 -7.66
CA TRP A 449 5.17 -5.33 -8.47
C TRP A 449 4.37 -4.06 -8.16
N CYS A 450 4.31 -3.67 -6.88
CA CYS A 450 3.47 -2.55 -6.42
C CYS A 450 3.83 -1.20 -7.05
N THR A 451 5.05 -1.01 -7.56
CA THR A 451 5.44 0.23 -8.24
C THR A 451 4.59 0.50 -9.48
N ARG A 452 4.17 -0.53 -10.21
CA ARG A 452 3.34 -0.38 -11.41
C ARG A 452 1.95 0.22 -11.13
N PRO A 453 1.09 -0.37 -10.26
CA PRO A 453 -0.22 0.23 -9.95
C PRO A 453 -0.11 1.63 -9.33
N LEU A 454 0.93 1.88 -8.53
CA LEU A 454 1.15 3.19 -7.93
C LEU A 454 1.51 4.25 -8.99
N ALA A 455 2.39 3.92 -9.93
CA ALA A 455 2.72 4.81 -11.04
C ALA A 455 1.51 5.03 -11.96
N GLU A 456 0.77 3.98 -12.32
CA GLU A 456 -0.45 4.08 -13.12
C GLU A 456 -1.49 5.02 -12.48
N TYR A 457 -1.75 4.87 -11.17
CA TYR A 457 -2.70 5.73 -10.46
C TYR A 457 -2.22 7.18 -10.37
N CYS A 458 -0.94 7.40 -10.02
CA CYS A 458 -0.33 8.72 -9.98
C CYS A 458 -0.47 9.46 -11.32
N CYS A 459 -0.07 8.80 -12.41
CA CYS A 459 -0.16 9.37 -13.75
C CYS A 459 -1.61 9.64 -14.17
N ALA A 460 -2.53 8.70 -13.93
CA ALA A 460 -3.93 8.86 -14.25
C ALA A 460 -4.53 10.09 -13.56
N MET A 461 -4.29 10.25 -12.25
CA MET A 461 -4.83 11.40 -11.51
C MET A 461 -4.24 12.72 -12.00
N PHE A 462 -2.94 12.80 -12.25
CA PHE A 462 -2.34 14.00 -12.84
C PHE A 462 -2.88 14.35 -14.23
N GLU A 463 -3.14 13.34 -15.07
CA GLU A 463 -3.75 13.51 -16.39
C GLU A 463 -5.20 14.00 -16.33
N ALA A 464 -5.99 13.54 -15.36
CA ALA A 464 -7.39 13.93 -15.22
C ALA A 464 -7.56 15.44 -14.95
N ASP A 465 -6.68 16.01 -14.13
CA ASP A 465 -6.86 17.37 -13.60
C ASP A 465 -6.71 18.46 -14.67
N VAL A 466 -7.71 19.35 -14.69
CA VAL A 466 -7.90 20.45 -15.66
C VAL A 466 -6.81 21.53 -15.58
N ARG A 467 -6.06 21.64 -14.48
CA ARG A 467 -4.87 22.51 -14.38
C ARG A 467 -3.74 22.10 -15.33
N SER A 468 -3.88 20.99 -16.05
CA SER A 468 -3.00 20.60 -17.18
C SER A 468 -3.01 21.61 -18.34
N LEU A 469 -3.87 22.63 -18.30
CA LEU A 469 -4.17 23.54 -19.41
C LEU A 469 -3.53 24.94 -19.33
N LYS A 470 -2.65 25.25 -18.36
CA LYS A 470 -1.97 26.55 -18.41
C LYS A 470 -1.00 26.56 -19.60
N ASP A 471 -1.44 27.16 -20.70
CA ASP A 471 -0.54 27.61 -21.75
C ASP A 471 0.41 28.68 -21.20
N SER A 472 1.44 29.02 -21.98
CA SER A 472 2.51 29.97 -21.63
C SER A 472 2.05 31.40 -21.27
N HIS A 473 0.73 31.65 -21.20
CA HIS A 473 0.13 32.93 -20.85
C HIS A 473 -0.90 32.86 -19.70
N GLY A 474 -1.05 31.73 -19.02
CA GLY A 474 -1.72 31.67 -17.71
C GLY A 474 -3.23 31.95 -17.72
N LYS A 475 -3.92 31.81 -18.86
CA LYS A 475 -5.40 31.88 -18.90
C LYS A 475 -6.01 30.49 -18.92
N LEU A 476 -6.96 30.24 -18.00
CA LEU A 476 -7.89 29.11 -18.14
C LEU A 476 -8.67 29.26 -19.46
N PRO A 477 -8.99 28.17 -20.17
CA PRO A 477 -9.97 28.23 -21.25
C PRO A 477 -11.28 28.81 -20.71
N CYS A 478 -11.82 29.81 -21.42
CA CYS A 478 -12.93 30.68 -21.01
C CYS A 478 -14.32 30.00 -20.87
N THR A 479 -14.41 28.80 -20.29
CA THR A 479 -15.70 28.12 -20.02
C THR A 479 -15.95 27.81 -18.54
N LEU A 480 -15.07 28.21 -17.62
CA LEU A 480 -15.23 28.00 -16.17
C LEU A 480 -15.49 29.29 -15.36
N ALA A 481 -15.72 30.43 -16.02
CA ALA A 481 -15.99 31.71 -15.33
C ALA A 481 -17.48 31.99 -15.05
N ASN A 482 -18.42 31.21 -15.61
CA ASN A 482 -19.86 31.45 -15.47
C ASN A 482 -20.60 30.17 -15.09
N GLN A 483 -20.59 29.81 -13.81
CA GLN A 483 -21.73 29.09 -13.22
C GLN A 483 -22.12 29.78 -11.90
N PRO A 484 -23.44 29.95 -11.64
CA PRO A 484 -23.91 30.70 -10.50
C PRO A 484 -23.57 29.97 -9.20
N ARG A 485 -23.02 30.71 -8.23
CA ARG A 485 -22.99 30.28 -6.84
C ARG A 485 -24.43 30.08 -6.39
N VAL A 486 -24.83 28.83 -6.14
CA VAL A 486 -26.10 28.54 -5.47
C VAL A 486 -25.94 29.00 -4.03
N GLY A 487 -26.42 30.20 -3.75
CA GLY A 487 -26.54 30.75 -2.40
C GLY A 487 -27.90 30.40 -1.82
N GLY A 488 -27.89 30.07 -0.53
CA GLY A 488 -28.92 30.44 0.44
C GLY A 488 -30.25 29.70 0.37
N GLU A 489 -30.39 28.65 1.18
CA GLU A 489 -31.50 28.49 2.14
C GLU A 489 -31.25 27.21 2.95
N GLY A 490 -31.14 27.35 4.27
CA GLY A 490 -30.78 26.25 5.18
C GLY A 490 -29.86 26.64 6.34
N GLN A 491 -29.85 27.92 6.72
CA GLN A 491 -29.10 28.42 7.88
C GLN A 491 -30.08 28.78 9.00
N HIS A 492 -30.86 27.80 9.43
CA HIS A 492 -31.60 27.81 10.69
C HIS A 492 -32.06 26.38 10.95
N LEU A 493 -31.34 25.65 11.84
CA LEU A 493 -31.74 24.45 12.59
C LEU A 493 -30.57 23.53 13.02
N LEU A 494 -29.31 23.99 12.98
CA LEU A 494 -28.15 23.23 13.50
C LEU A 494 -27.36 23.97 14.61
N GLU A 495 -28.00 24.91 15.30
CA GLU A 495 -27.39 25.62 16.45
C GLU A 495 -27.67 24.99 17.82
N GLN A 496 -28.26 23.80 17.89
CA GLN A 496 -28.48 23.10 19.17
C GLN A 496 -28.10 21.62 19.03
N GLY A 497 -26.84 21.29 19.29
CA GLY A 497 -26.39 19.88 19.33
C GLY A 497 -24.88 19.64 19.30
N ALA A 498 -24.07 20.61 18.86
CA ALA A 498 -22.61 20.46 18.78
C ALA A 498 -21.90 21.17 19.95
N THR A 499 -22.08 20.66 21.16
CA THR A 499 -21.23 20.98 22.30
C THR A 499 -20.59 19.69 22.80
N THR A 500 -19.26 19.69 22.92
CA THR A 500 -18.39 18.67 23.53
C THR A 500 -17.64 17.74 22.57
N VAL A 501 -16.73 18.30 21.77
CA VAL A 501 -15.41 17.67 21.55
C VAL A 501 -14.35 18.75 21.76
N MET A 502 -13.63 18.66 22.88
CA MET A 502 -12.63 19.66 23.28
C MET A 502 -11.52 19.81 22.24
N ARG A 503 -11.47 20.97 21.58
CA ARG A 503 -10.23 21.57 21.10
C ARG A 503 -9.44 22.07 22.30
N ARG A 504 -8.33 21.41 22.67
CA ARG A 504 -7.28 22.05 23.48
C ARG A 504 -6.21 22.59 22.53
N LYS A 505 -6.40 23.85 22.12
CA LYS A 505 -5.29 24.72 21.71
C LYS A 505 -4.52 25.06 22.99
N ALA A 506 -3.29 24.56 23.13
CA ALA A 506 -2.37 25.07 24.12
C ALA A 506 -1.75 26.35 23.56
N THR A 507 -2.39 27.49 23.83
CA THR A 507 -1.76 28.81 23.71
C THR A 507 -0.87 28.98 24.93
N VAL A 508 0.44 29.03 24.71
CA VAL A 508 1.43 29.45 25.72
C VAL A 508 1.26 30.95 25.91
N ALA A 509 0.99 31.37 27.14
CA ALA A 509 1.13 32.74 27.58
C ALA A 509 1.83 32.75 28.94
N ILE A 510 2.98 33.43 28.94
CA ILE A 510 3.93 33.78 30.01
C ILE A 510 4.85 32.64 30.47
#